data_AF-I7ARP8-F1
#
_entry.id   AF-I7ARP8-F1
#
_cell.length_a   1.000
_cell.length_b   1.000
_cell.length_c   1.000
_cell.angle_alpha   90.00
_cell.angle_beta   90.00
_cell.angle_gamma   90.00
#
_symmetry.space_group_name_H-M   'P 1'
#
loop_
_entity.id
_entity.type
_entity.pdbx_description
1 polymer ?
#
loop_
_entity_poly.entity_id
_entity_poly.type
_entity_poly.pdbx_seq_one_letter_code
_entity_poly.pdbx_strand_id
1 'polypeptide(L)'
;MRTIGNAAKAAFKVLSNGIKKAKHKAEKLVSGFGNKKKDASDSAEKSEGISFPVRSGIGDSEDCPQDYKDLLVEKPFKDPVFIEMGQDPDLISAEFRKIGKDVLFLYDIDDTLYHPSNNLQKMERKFLEEKYLSFKKDGTLETFKEELSLSLLYSSLFYNYVGISLEEYWEMLSEFDYLQYLSPDVNLRNFLLSMKNIRRCCFTNGPRDRAENILAKLGVLDCFEVVISIGKYDKTFCCKPLIKSYEFVTKVLGIESPGNVYFFDDSEINIIKAREFGWNGELITRDHNIIDVSSRILQEINEDARSLHFQKVSAVPSSKMPSN
;
A
#
# COMPACT_ATOMS: atom_id res chain seq x y z
N MET A 1 0.40 4.33 39.91
CA MET A 1 -0.81 4.36 39.05
C MET A 1 -1.47 5.76 38.98
N ARG A 2 -0.74 6.85 38.67
CA ARG A 2 -1.35 8.19 38.52
C ARG A 2 -0.98 8.94 37.23
N THR A 3 -0.18 8.35 36.34
CA THR A 3 0.33 9.02 35.14
C THR A 3 -0.43 8.68 33.85
N ILE A 4 -1.15 7.56 33.79
CA ILE A 4 -1.90 7.13 32.58
C ILE A 4 -3.24 7.88 32.44
N GLY A 5 -3.84 8.33 33.55
CA GLY A 5 -5.12 9.04 33.54
C GLY A 5 -5.06 10.48 32.99
N ASN A 6 -3.88 11.12 33.00
CA ASN A 6 -3.73 12.51 32.57
C ASN A 6 -3.52 12.65 31.05
N ALA A 7 -2.83 11.70 30.41
CA ALA A 7 -2.64 11.69 28.95
C ALA A 7 -3.96 11.39 28.20
N ALA A 8 -4.75 10.43 28.70
CA ALA A 8 -6.07 10.12 28.15
C ALA A 8 -7.05 11.31 28.30
N LYS A 9 -7.03 12.02 29.44
CA LYS A 9 -7.83 13.24 29.62
C LYS A 9 -7.38 14.41 28.74
N ALA A 10 -6.08 14.55 28.48
CA ALA A 10 -5.55 15.56 27.57
C ALA A 10 -5.96 15.28 26.12
N ALA A 11 -5.83 14.02 25.66
CA ALA A 11 -6.24 13.59 24.33
C ALA A 11 -7.75 13.79 24.10
N PHE A 12 -8.58 13.43 25.09
CA PHE A 12 -10.03 13.63 25.01
C PHE A 12 -10.43 15.12 24.99
N LYS A 13 -9.69 15.97 25.72
CA LYS A 13 -9.92 17.42 25.76
C LYS A 13 -9.54 18.08 24.42
N VAL A 14 -8.45 17.65 23.79
CA VAL A 14 -8.04 18.11 22.46
C VAL A 14 -9.07 17.70 21.40
N LEU A 15 -9.54 16.44 21.43
CA LEU A 15 -10.56 15.95 20.51
C LEU A 15 -11.89 16.72 20.67
N SER A 16 -12.34 16.92 21.91
CA SER A 16 -13.59 17.64 22.19
C SER A 16 -13.52 19.12 21.81
N ASN A 17 -12.35 19.76 21.94
CA ASN A 17 -12.14 21.14 21.54
C ASN A 17 -12.04 21.28 20.01
N GLY A 18 -11.46 20.30 19.31
CA GLY A 18 -11.46 20.23 17.84
C GLY A 18 -12.88 20.16 17.27
N ILE A 19 -13.72 19.30 17.85
CA ILE A 19 -15.13 19.15 17.44
C ILE A 19 -15.94 20.43 17.70
N LYS A 20 -15.72 21.11 18.84
CA LYS A 20 -16.38 22.41 19.12
C LYS A 20 -15.92 23.53 18.18
N LYS A 21 -14.64 23.57 17.80
CA LYS A 21 -14.09 24.56 16.88
C LYS A 21 -14.61 24.36 15.45
N ALA A 22 -14.77 23.11 15.02
CA ALA A 22 -15.37 22.76 13.72
C ALA A 22 -16.85 23.15 13.65
N LYS A 23 -17.62 22.89 14.72
CA LYS A 23 -19.04 23.25 14.80
C LYS A 23 -19.27 24.76 14.76
N HIS A 24 -18.43 25.53 15.44
CA HIS A 24 -18.56 27.00 15.47
C HIS A 24 -18.12 27.67 14.15
N LYS A 25 -17.21 27.03 13.38
CA LYS A 25 -16.82 27.47 12.03
C LYS A 25 -17.94 27.20 11.01
N ALA A 26 -18.68 26.09 11.17
CA ALA A 26 -19.86 25.78 10.36
C ALA A 26 -21.03 26.74 10.64
N GLU A 27 -21.29 27.11 11.90
CA GLU A 27 -22.34 28.06 12.28
C GLU A 27 -22.06 29.50 11.77
N LYS A 28 -20.79 29.90 11.65
CA LYS A 28 -20.39 31.19 11.06
C LYS A 28 -20.53 31.24 9.53
N LEU A 29 -20.45 30.10 8.85
CA LEU A 29 -20.65 30.02 7.40
C LEU A 29 -22.13 30.08 7.01
N VAL A 30 -23.02 29.56 7.86
CA VAL A 30 -24.48 29.56 7.63
C VAL A 30 -25.12 30.93 7.92
N SER A 31 -24.48 31.79 8.72
CA SER A 31 -25.00 33.13 9.06
C SER A 31 -24.54 34.25 8.10
N GLY A 32 -23.73 33.93 7.08
CA GLY A 32 -23.10 34.92 6.19
C GLY A 32 -23.87 35.30 4.91
N PHE A 33 -24.96 34.62 4.57
CA PHE A 33 -25.74 34.92 3.36
C PHE A 33 -27.13 35.47 3.69
N GLY A 34 -27.19 36.79 3.91
CA GLY A 34 -28.42 37.54 4.08
C GLY A 34 -28.36 38.90 3.36
N ASN A 35 -29.13 38.99 2.26
CA ASN A 35 -29.63 40.19 1.59
C ASN A 35 -28.64 41.19 0.95
N LYS A 36 -28.63 41.21 -0.39
CA LYS A 36 -29.00 42.41 -1.16
C LYS A 36 -29.61 42.01 -2.52
N LYS A 37 -30.80 42.58 -2.78
CA LYS A 37 -31.65 42.44 -3.96
C LYS A 37 -31.25 43.42 -5.07
N LYS A 38 -31.48 42.99 -6.33
CA LYS A 38 -31.98 43.75 -7.51
C LYS A 38 -30.99 44.70 -8.22
N ASP A 39 -30.88 44.77 -9.55
CA ASP A 39 -31.85 44.58 -10.65
C ASP A 39 -31.23 44.06 -11.97
N ALA A 40 -32.06 43.34 -12.76
CA ALA A 40 -32.22 43.23 -14.23
C ALA A 40 -30.97 43.09 -15.17
N SER A 41 -30.92 42.28 -16.23
CA SER A 41 -31.91 41.57 -17.08
C SER A 41 -31.16 40.65 -18.08
N ASP A 42 -31.82 39.56 -18.51
CA ASP A 42 -31.59 38.72 -19.71
C ASP A 42 -30.19 38.07 -19.91
N SER A 43 -30.02 36.78 -20.17
CA SER A 43 -30.81 35.82 -20.95
C SER A 43 -30.52 34.38 -20.50
N ALA A 44 -31.51 33.52 -20.64
CA ALA A 44 -31.52 32.12 -20.20
C ALA A 44 -30.63 31.19 -21.03
N GLU A 45 -29.87 30.33 -20.35
CA GLU A 45 -29.56 28.97 -20.80
C GLU A 45 -29.57 28.03 -19.58
N LYS A 46 -30.31 26.94 -19.69
CA LYS A 46 -30.57 25.95 -18.64
C LYS A 46 -29.41 24.95 -18.56
N SER A 47 -28.87 24.74 -17.36
CA SER A 47 -28.38 23.42 -16.94
C SER A 47 -28.72 23.21 -15.46
N GLU A 48 -29.41 22.10 -15.20
CA GLU A 48 -29.97 21.74 -13.89
C GLU A 48 -28.84 21.31 -12.95
N GLY A 49 -28.63 22.09 -11.89
CA GLY A 49 -27.77 21.70 -10.77
C GLY A 49 -28.49 20.70 -9.89
N ILE A 50 -28.01 19.46 -9.87
CA ILE A 50 -28.41 18.45 -8.88
C ILE A 50 -27.59 18.71 -7.61
N SER A 51 -28.25 19.21 -6.57
CA SER A 51 -27.73 19.28 -5.21
C SER A 51 -27.78 17.88 -4.57
N PHE A 52 -26.64 17.35 -4.13
CA PHE A 52 -26.60 16.10 -3.36
C PHE A 52 -26.66 16.37 -1.84
N PRO A 53 -27.45 15.60 -1.08
CA PRO A 53 -27.57 15.78 0.36
C PRO A 53 -26.34 15.21 1.08
N VAL A 54 -25.87 15.94 2.09
CA VAL A 54 -24.94 15.41 3.10
C VAL A 54 -25.66 14.31 3.88
N ARG A 55 -25.26 13.05 3.70
CA ARG A 55 -25.66 11.93 4.57
C ARG A 55 -24.48 11.46 5.40
N SER A 56 -24.54 11.75 6.68
CA SER A 56 -23.83 11.04 7.74
C SER A 56 -24.46 9.66 7.93
N GLY A 57 -23.70 8.60 7.67
CA GLY A 57 -24.09 7.22 7.93
C GLY A 57 -23.29 6.27 7.05
N ILE A 58 -22.63 5.30 7.67
CA ILE A 58 -22.11 4.11 6.98
C ILE A 58 -23.34 3.43 6.36
N GLY A 59 -23.55 3.66 5.07
CA GLY A 59 -24.59 3.04 4.27
C GLY A 59 -23.92 2.04 3.35
N ASP A 60 -24.44 0.82 3.36
CA ASP A 60 -24.01 -0.28 2.51
C ASP A 60 -23.84 0.19 1.06
N SER A 61 -22.68 -0.14 0.47
CA SER A 61 -22.38 0.15 -0.92
C SER A 61 -23.32 -0.68 -1.83
N GLU A 62 -24.39 -0.06 -2.31
CA GLU A 62 -25.17 -0.55 -3.45
C GLU A 62 -24.36 -0.34 -4.74
N ASP A 63 -23.34 -1.19 -4.92
CA ASP A 63 -22.79 -1.67 -6.20
C ASP A 63 -21.64 -2.65 -5.91
N CYS A 64 -21.85 -3.51 -4.92
CA CYS A 64 -20.95 -4.63 -4.64
C CYS A 64 -21.56 -5.86 -5.33
N PRO A 65 -20.96 -6.39 -6.42
CA PRO A 65 -21.44 -7.60 -7.08
C PRO A 65 -21.66 -8.70 -6.04
N GLN A 66 -22.76 -9.45 -6.15
CA GLN A 66 -23.09 -10.50 -5.18
C GLN A 66 -21.94 -11.51 -5.02
N ASP A 67 -21.25 -11.82 -6.12
CA ASP A 67 -20.04 -12.65 -6.15
C ASP A 67 -18.92 -12.13 -5.24
N TYR A 68 -18.79 -10.81 -5.06
CA TYR A 68 -17.78 -10.23 -4.17
C TYR A 68 -18.13 -10.40 -2.69
N LYS A 69 -19.43 -10.36 -2.34
CA LYS A 69 -19.89 -10.59 -0.95
C LYS A 69 -19.62 -12.02 -0.49
N ASP A 70 -19.80 -12.98 -1.40
CA ASP A 70 -19.59 -14.41 -1.12
C ASP A 70 -18.09 -14.76 -0.99
N LEU A 71 -17.20 -13.97 -1.61
CA LEU A 71 -15.74 -14.13 -1.53
C LEU A 71 -15.10 -13.56 -0.26
N LEU A 72 -15.81 -12.70 0.49
CA LEU A 72 -15.35 -12.17 1.78
C LEU A 72 -15.41 -13.22 2.92
N VAL A 73 -15.89 -14.44 2.62
CA VAL A 73 -16.06 -15.52 3.60
C VAL A 73 -14.73 -16.22 3.94
N GLU A 74 -13.83 -16.38 2.98
CA GLU A 74 -12.52 -17.03 3.21
C GLU A 74 -11.45 -16.00 3.57
N LYS A 75 -11.03 -15.97 4.84
CA LYS A 75 -9.87 -15.21 5.32
C LYS A 75 -8.70 -16.17 5.61
N PRO A 76 -7.68 -16.24 4.74
CA PRO A 76 -6.57 -17.19 4.93
C PRO A 76 -5.68 -16.78 6.10
N PHE A 77 -5.66 -15.48 6.43
CA PHE A 77 -4.95 -14.92 7.57
C PHE A 77 -5.91 -14.07 8.42
N LYS A 78 -5.49 -13.77 9.65
CA LYS A 78 -6.07 -12.63 10.39
C LYS A 78 -5.68 -11.32 9.68
N ASP A 79 -6.26 -10.20 10.10
CA ASP A 79 -5.81 -8.89 9.60
C ASP A 79 -4.27 -8.79 9.68
N PRO A 80 -3.60 -8.29 8.63
CA PRO A 80 -2.16 -8.34 8.53
C PRO A 80 -1.49 -7.52 9.64
N VAL A 81 -0.29 -7.95 10.02
CA VAL A 81 0.56 -7.13 10.90
C VAL A 81 1.21 -6.03 10.06
N PHE A 82 1.05 -4.78 10.49
CA PHE A 82 1.70 -3.64 9.86
C PHE A 82 3.02 -3.31 10.54
N ILE A 83 4.08 -3.16 9.75
CA ILE A 83 5.42 -2.76 10.21
C ILE A 83 5.88 -1.58 9.37
N GLU A 84 6.36 -0.53 10.02
CA GLU A 84 6.87 0.66 9.35
C GLU A 84 8.40 0.65 9.35
N MET A 85 9.00 0.83 8.17
CA MET A 85 10.44 1.02 8.01
C MET A 85 10.90 2.29 8.74
N GLY A 86 12.17 2.27 9.19
CA GLY A 86 12.77 3.35 9.97
C GLY A 86 12.63 3.16 11.49
N GLN A 87 11.79 2.22 11.93
CA GLN A 87 11.78 1.74 13.31
C GLN A 87 13.04 0.90 13.61
N ASP A 88 13.39 0.73 14.88
CA ASP A 88 14.42 -0.22 15.28
C ASP A 88 13.86 -1.66 15.17
N PRO A 89 14.39 -2.52 14.27
CA PRO A 89 13.92 -3.89 14.11
C PRO A 89 13.94 -4.72 15.39
N ASP A 90 14.87 -4.45 16.32
CA ASP A 90 15.00 -5.21 17.57
C ASP A 90 13.93 -4.83 18.59
N LEU A 91 13.28 -3.67 18.41
CA LEU A 91 12.20 -3.18 19.28
C LEU A 91 10.80 -3.51 18.74
N ILE A 92 10.69 -4.06 17.52
CA ILE A 92 9.41 -4.42 16.92
C ILE A 92 8.88 -5.71 17.57
N SER A 93 7.95 -5.51 18.53
CA SER A 93 7.13 -6.55 19.12
C SER A 93 5.92 -6.83 18.24
N ALA A 94 6.09 -7.64 17.20
CA ALA A 94 5.03 -8.02 16.28
C ALA A 94 4.66 -9.50 16.46
N GLU A 95 3.38 -9.79 16.73
CA GLU A 95 2.87 -11.16 16.90
C GLU A 95 2.58 -11.82 15.55
N PHE A 96 3.60 -12.43 14.94
CA PHE A 96 3.44 -13.33 13.80
C PHE A 96 4.54 -14.40 13.77
N ARG A 97 4.28 -15.51 13.08
CA ARG A 97 5.29 -16.54 12.85
C ARG A 97 6.32 -16.02 11.84
N LYS A 98 7.60 -15.93 12.24
CA LYS A 98 8.70 -15.58 11.32
C LYS A 98 8.70 -16.47 10.07
N ILE A 99 9.20 -15.94 8.96
CA ILE A 99 9.23 -16.64 7.67
C ILE A 99 10.17 -17.85 7.74
N GLY A 100 11.34 -17.69 8.36
CA GLY A 100 12.34 -18.74 8.46
C GLY A 100 12.82 -19.14 7.07
N LYS A 101 12.67 -20.44 6.74
CA LYS A 101 13.07 -21.03 5.46
C LYS A 101 11.91 -21.23 4.49
N ASP A 102 10.69 -20.81 4.86
CA ASP A 102 9.52 -20.95 3.99
C ASP A 102 9.70 -20.13 2.69
N VAL A 103 9.01 -20.53 1.63
CA VAL A 103 8.91 -19.73 0.40
C VAL A 103 8.02 -18.52 0.68
N LEU A 104 8.53 -17.33 0.32
CA LEU A 104 7.85 -16.06 0.51
C LEU A 104 7.64 -15.37 -0.83
N PHE A 105 6.38 -15.06 -1.12
CA PHE A 105 6.02 -14.09 -2.15
C PHE A 105 5.84 -12.73 -1.48
N LEU A 106 6.70 -11.78 -1.86
CA LEU A 106 6.75 -10.43 -1.31
C LEU A 106 6.32 -9.45 -2.41
N TYR A 107 5.22 -8.75 -2.19
CA TYR A 107 4.58 -7.92 -3.21
C TYR A 107 4.77 -6.43 -2.93
N ASP A 108 5.23 -5.66 -3.90
CA ASP A 108 4.88 -4.23 -3.94
C ASP A 108 3.36 -4.05 -4.14
N ILE A 109 2.84 -2.84 -3.94
CA ILE A 109 1.41 -2.52 -4.02
C ILE A 109 1.09 -1.68 -5.25
N ASP A 110 1.65 -0.47 -5.35
CA ASP A 110 1.27 0.52 -6.36
C ASP A 110 1.75 0.08 -7.75
N ASP A 111 0.86 0.09 -8.76
CA ASP A 111 1.09 -0.42 -10.12
C ASP A 111 1.55 -1.90 -10.22
N THR A 112 1.57 -2.61 -9.09
CA THR A 112 1.92 -4.04 -8.96
C THR A 112 0.68 -4.90 -8.68
N LEU A 113 -0.02 -4.67 -7.55
CA LEU A 113 -1.23 -5.42 -7.18
C LEU A 113 -2.47 -4.94 -7.93
N TYR A 114 -2.38 -3.83 -8.64
CA TYR A 114 -3.41 -3.37 -9.54
C TYR A 114 -2.76 -2.91 -10.84
N HIS A 115 -3.46 -3.09 -11.95
CA HIS A 115 -2.90 -2.78 -13.24
C HIS A 115 -2.78 -1.25 -13.47
N PRO A 116 -1.66 -0.73 -13.99
CA PRO A 116 -1.43 0.71 -14.19
C PRO A 116 -2.38 1.38 -15.20
N SER A 117 -3.22 0.61 -15.92
CA SER A 117 -4.27 1.17 -16.79
C SER A 117 -5.34 1.96 -16.02
N ASN A 118 -5.43 1.80 -14.69
CA ASN A 118 -6.32 2.61 -13.86
C ASN A 118 -5.89 4.08 -13.76
N ASN A 119 -4.68 4.43 -14.22
CA ASN A 119 -4.10 5.77 -14.21
C ASN A 119 -3.84 6.38 -12.83
N LEU A 120 -3.91 5.63 -11.72
CA LEU A 120 -3.75 6.18 -10.37
C LEU A 120 -2.41 6.91 -10.23
N GLN A 121 -1.29 6.21 -10.45
CA GLN A 121 0.06 6.78 -10.31
C GLN A 121 0.31 7.95 -11.27
N LYS A 122 -0.24 7.86 -12.49
CA LYS A 122 -0.16 8.95 -13.48
C LYS A 122 -0.89 10.21 -13.01
N MET A 123 -2.08 10.07 -12.41
CA MET A 123 -2.87 11.20 -11.94
C MET A 123 -2.31 11.78 -10.64
N GLU A 124 -1.81 10.93 -9.75
CA GLU A 124 -1.10 11.36 -8.53
C GLU A 124 0.17 12.17 -8.87
N ARG A 125 0.95 11.71 -9.86
CA ARG A 125 2.12 12.44 -10.34
C ARG A 125 1.77 13.82 -10.86
N LYS A 126 0.69 13.95 -11.64
CA LYS A 126 0.21 15.26 -12.14
C LYS A 126 -0.21 16.17 -11.00
N PHE A 127 -0.95 15.64 -10.02
CA PHE A 127 -1.32 16.39 -8.82
C PHE A 127 -0.08 16.91 -8.07
N LEU A 128 0.94 16.07 -7.91
CA LEU A 128 2.19 16.46 -7.25
C LEU A 128 3.01 17.47 -8.07
N GLU A 129 3.02 17.37 -9.40
CA GLU A 129 3.61 18.38 -10.28
C GLU A 129 2.95 19.75 -10.07
N GLU A 130 1.61 19.80 -10.08
CA GLU A 130 0.86 21.04 -9.85
C GLU A 130 1.14 21.63 -8.46
N LYS A 131 1.17 20.79 -7.42
CA LYS A 131 1.49 21.23 -6.06
C LYS A 131 2.91 21.76 -5.94
N TYR A 132 3.88 21.09 -6.56
CA TYR A 132 5.26 21.55 -6.58
C TYR A 132 5.39 22.93 -7.22
N LEU A 133 4.78 23.15 -8.39
CA LEU A 133 4.76 24.45 -9.06
C LEU A 133 4.05 25.54 -8.23
N SER A 134 3.05 25.17 -7.44
CA SER A 134 2.33 26.11 -6.59
C SER A 134 3.13 26.55 -5.35
N PHE A 135 3.94 25.65 -4.79
CA PHE A 135 4.71 25.93 -3.57
C PHE A 135 6.09 26.52 -3.86
N LYS A 136 6.72 26.11 -4.97
CA LYS A 136 8.07 26.55 -5.32
C LYS A 136 7.99 27.69 -6.33
N LYS A 137 8.27 28.91 -5.87
CA LYS A 137 8.12 30.16 -6.65
C LYS A 137 8.90 30.17 -7.97
N ASP A 138 10.07 29.53 -7.99
CA ASP A 138 10.95 29.36 -9.15
C ASP A 138 10.90 27.93 -9.73
N GLY A 139 9.97 27.10 -9.25
CA GLY A 139 9.79 25.73 -9.69
C GLY A 139 9.29 25.67 -11.14
N THR A 140 9.87 24.76 -11.90
CA THR A 140 9.41 24.39 -13.25
C THR A 140 9.21 22.88 -13.33
N LEU A 141 8.59 22.40 -14.42
CA LEU A 141 8.50 20.96 -14.65
C LEU A 141 9.88 20.31 -14.83
N GLU A 142 10.87 21.06 -15.30
CA GLU A 142 12.23 20.55 -15.44
C GLU A 142 12.90 20.41 -14.07
N THR A 143 12.83 21.44 -13.22
CA THR A 143 13.38 21.36 -11.86
C THR A 143 12.66 20.30 -11.02
N PHE A 144 11.35 20.09 -11.23
CA PHE A 144 10.63 18.99 -10.60
C PHE A 144 11.22 17.63 -10.98
N LYS A 145 11.49 17.39 -12.26
CA LYS A 145 12.08 16.13 -12.72
C LYS A 145 13.51 15.94 -12.21
N GLU A 146 14.33 17.00 -12.26
CA GLU A 146 15.70 16.98 -11.75
C GLU A 146 15.72 16.65 -10.26
N GLU A 147 14.95 17.38 -9.44
CA GLU A 147 14.89 17.16 -7.99
C GLU A 147 14.25 15.81 -7.64
N LEU A 148 13.29 15.34 -8.44
CA LEU A 148 12.69 14.02 -8.27
C LEU A 148 13.72 12.93 -8.54
N SER A 149 14.59 13.10 -9.54
CA SER A 149 15.67 12.15 -9.83
C SER A 149 16.72 12.05 -8.72
N LEU A 150 16.85 13.10 -7.90
CA LEU A 150 17.71 13.15 -6.72
C LEU A 150 16.99 12.70 -5.43
N SER A 151 15.69 12.44 -5.51
CA SER A 151 14.83 12.10 -4.38
C SER A 151 14.42 10.64 -4.44
N LEU A 152 14.39 9.98 -3.28
CA LEU A 152 13.96 8.58 -3.20
C LEU A 152 12.43 8.44 -3.25
N LEU A 153 11.74 9.47 -2.77
CA LEU A 153 10.28 9.54 -2.64
C LEU A 153 9.81 10.96 -2.94
N TYR A 154 8.56 11.13 -3.37
CA TYR A 154 7.94 12.46 -3.45
C TYR A 154 7.96 13.20 -2.10
N SER A 155 7.71 12.51 -0.99
CA SER A 155 7.82 13.10 0.35
C SER A 155 9.21 13.69 0.61
N SER A 156 10.27 13.01 0.16
CA SER A 156 11.65 13.51 0.28
C SER A 156 11.94 14.70 -0.65
N LEU A 157 11.35 14.74 -1.85
CA LEU A 157 11.41 15.89 -2.75
C LEU A 157 10.80 17.14 -2.09
N PHE A 158 9.57 17.02 -1.60
CA PHE A 158 8.85 18.14 -0.99
C PHE A 158 9.54 18.60 0.31
N TYR A 159 10.07 17.66 1.09
CA TYR A 159 10.80 17.99 2.31
C TYR A 159 12.13 18.71 2.04
N ASN A 160 12.96 18.19 1.12
CA ASN A 160 14.32 18.72 0.92
C ASN A 160 14.38 19.93 -0.02
N TYR A 161 13.53 19.99 -1.04
CA TYR A 161 13.65 20.97 -2.13
C TYR A 161 12.52 22.00 -2.18
N VAL A 162 11.37 21.69 -1.59
CA VAL A 162 10.26 22.66 -1.44
C VAL A 162 10.25 23.28 -0.04
N GLY A 163 10.70 22.52 0.97
CA GLY A 163 10.85 23.00 2.34
C GLY A 163 9.57 22.91 3.18
N ILE A 164 8.62 22.06 2.80
CA ILE A 164 7.44 21.73 3.62
C ILE A 164 7.75 20.55 4.54
N SER A 165 7.12 20.50 5.71
CA SER A 165 7.22 19.37 6.63
C SER A 165 6.58 18.10 6.05
N LEU A 166 6.91 16.94 6.62
CA LEU A 166 6.27 15.67 6.22
C LEU A 166 4.78 15.70 6.55
N GLU A 167 4.41 16.29 7.70
CA GLU A 167 3.03 16.52 8.11
C GLU A 167 2.24 17.31 7.05
N GLU A 168 2.80 18.43 6.58
CA GLU A 168 2.19 19.24 5.52
C GLU A 168 2.10 18.48 4.19
N TYR A 169 3.13 17.71 3.83
CA TYR A 169 3.11 16.89 2.62
C TYR A 169 1.97 15.86 2.65
N TRP A 170 1.77 15.17 3.77
CA TRP A 170 0.70 14.17 3.87
C TRP A 170 -0.69 14.78 3.97
N GLU A 171 -0.83 15.95 4.60
CA GLU A 171 -2.08 16.72 4.58
C GLU A 171 -2.42 17.14 3.15
N MET A 172 -1.45 17.67 2.41
CA MET A 172 -1.61 17.99 0.99
C MET A 172 -1.98 16.76 0.16
N LEU A 173 -1.27 15.63 0.30
CA LEU A 173 -1.53 14.42 -0.47
C LEU A 173 -2.94 13.86 -0.21
N SER A 174 -3.50 14.08 0.99
CA SER A 174 -4.86 13.65 1.32
C SER A 174 -5.96 14.36 0.52
N GLU A 175 -5.65 15.47 -0.16
CA GLU A 175 -6.57 16.12 -1.10
C GLU A 175 -6.77 15.30 -2.38
N PHE A 176 -5.88 14.35 -2.69
CA PHE A 176 -5.99 13.47 -3.84
C PHE A 176 -6.74 12.18 -3.47
N ASP A 177 -7.98 12.05 -3.95
CA ASP A 177 -8.78 10.83 -3.75
C ASP A 177 -8.30 9.70 -4.67
N TYR A 178 -7.27 8.97 -4.24
CA TYR A 178 -6.70 7.87 -5.01
C TYR A 178 -7.61 6.63 -5.07
N LEU A 179 -8.56 6.47 -4.14
CA LEU A 179 -9.43 5.29 -4.07
C LEU A 179 -10.45 5.25 -5.20
N GLN A 180 -10.75 6.39 -5.84
CA GLN A 180 -11.63 6.45 -7.01
C GLN A 180 -11.09 5.67 -8.22
N TYR A 181 -9.79 5.42 -8.28
CA TYR A 181 -9.13 4.67 -9.36
C TYR A 181 -9.08 3.16 -9.11
N LEU A 182 -9.56 2.71 -7.96
CA LEU A 182 -9.45 1.32 -7.53
C LEU A 182 -10.83 0.69 -7.45
N SER A 183 -10.90 -0.55 -7.93
CA SER A 183 -12.08 -1.39 -7.82
C SER A 183 -11.64 -2.76 -7.30
N PRO A 184 -12.54 -3.51 -6.63
CA PRO A 184 -12.15 -4.81 -6.13
C PRO A 184 -11.72 -5.77 -7.24
N ASP A 185 -10.71 -6.58 -6.98
CA ASP A 185 -10.17 -7.54 -7.94
C ASP A 185 -10.38 -8.98 -7.46
N VAL A 186 -11.49 -9.56 -7.91
CA VAL A 186 -11.89 -10.94 -7.61
C VAL A 186 -10.88 -11.96 -8.15
N ASN A 187 -10.31 -11.70 -9.32
CA ASN A 187 -9.36 -12.64 -9.95
C ASN A 187 -8.07 -12.69 -9.15
N LEU A 188 -7.56 -11.52 -8.75
CA LEU A 188 -6.39 -11.43 -7.87
C LEU A 188 -6.66 -12.10 -6.53
N ARG A 189 -7.81 -11.84 -5.90
CA ARG A 189 -8.19 -12.50 -4.63
C ARG A 189 -8.17 -14.01 -4.78
N ASN A 190 -8.89 -14.55 -5.76
CA ASN A 190 -8.98 -16.00 -5.99
C ASN A 190 -7.60 -16.62 -6.23
N PHE A 191 -6.77 -15.95 -7.03
CA PHE A 191 -5.41 -16.37 -7.29
C PHE A 191 -4.58 -16.42 -6.00
N LEU A 192 -4.58 -15.36 -5.20
CA LEU A 192 -3.88 -15.34 -3.91
C LEU A 192 -4.38 -16.47 -3.00
N LEU A 193 -5.68 -16.67 -2.84
CA LEU A 193 -6.27 -17.74 -2.01
C LEU A 193 -5.91 -19.16 -2.49
N SER A 194 -5.69 -19.32 -3.80
CA SER A 194 -5.32 -20.60 -4.41
C SER A 194 -3.91 -21.06 -4.01
N MET A 195 -2.99 -20.13 -3.71
CA MET A 195 -1.61 -20.50 -3.36
C MET A 195 -1.57 -21.17 -1.99
N LYS A 196 -1.18 -22.44 -1.99
CA LYS A 196 -0.95 -23.22 -0.77
C LYS A 196 0.55 -23.31 -0.50
N ASN A 197 0.93 -23.31 0.79
CA ASN A 197 2.32 -23.43 1.25
C ASN A 197 3.27 -22.29 0.82
N ILE A 198 2.72 -21.18 0.34
CA ILE A 198 3.48 -19.95 0.05
C ILE A 198 3.07 -18.90 1.08
N ARG A 199 4.07 -18.31 1.75
CA ARG A 199 3.88 -17.16 2.64
C ARG A 199 3.69 -15.91 1.78
N ARG A 200 2.84 -14.98 2.22
CA ARG A 200 2.52 -13.77 1.43
C ARG A 200 2.62 -12.52 2.29
N CYS A 201 3.44 -11.57 1.87
CA CYS A 201 3.60 -10.27 2.54
C CYS A 201 3.65 -9.14 1.51
N CYS A 202 3.46 -7.90 1.95
CA CYS A 202 3.67 -6.71 1.12
C CYS A 202 4.94 -5.95 1.56
N PHE A 203 5.60 -5.29 0.60
CA PHE A 203 6.74 -4.41 0.81
C PHE A 203 6.62 -3.18 -0.10
N THR A 204 6.10 -2.08 0.46
CA THR A 204 5.71 -0.88 -0.28
C THR A 204 6.47 0.37 0.18
N ASN A 205 6.67 1.31 -0.75
CA ASN A 205 7.12 2.68 -0.45
C ASN A 205 5.96 3.61 -0.05
N GLY A 206 4.71 3.13 -0.07
CA GLY A 206 3.55 3.83 0.46
C GLY A 206 3.46 3.76 1.99
N PRO A 207 2.83 4.76 2.65
CA PRO A 207 2.61 4.72 4.10
C PRO A 207 1.54 3.69 4.47
N ARG A 208 1.52 3.28 5.75
CA ARG A 208 0.61 2.27 6.28
C ARG A 208 -0.85 2.48 5.91
N ASP A 209 -1.38 3.68 6.11
CA ASP A 209 -2.78 4.04 5.85
C ASP A 209 -3.14 3.87 4.36
N ARG A 210 -2.25 4.29 3.46
CA ARG A 210 -2.42 4.03 2.03
C ARG A 210 -2.46 2.54 1.72
N ALA A 211 -1.48 1.79 2.21
CA ALA A 211 -1.37 0.35 1.96
C ALA A 211 -2.63 -0.39 2.43
N GLU A 212 -3.07 -0.13 3.66
CA GLU A 212 -4.28 -0.71 4.24
C GLU A 212 -5.52 -0.40 3.40
N ASN A 213 -5.71 0.86 3.02
CA ASN A 213 -6.86 1.29 2.23
C ASN A 213 -6.88 0.70 0.81
N ILE A 214 -5.73 0.63 0.13
CA ILE A 214 -5.64 0.03 -1.22
C ILE A 214 -5.95 -1.47 -1.15
N LEU A 215 -5.31 -2.20 -0.23
CA LEU A 215 -5.52 -3.64 -0.08
C LEU A 215 -6.96 -3.97 0.31
N ALA A 216 -7.59 -3.15 1.17
CA ALA A 216 -9.00 -3.28 1.52
C ALA A 216 -9.91 -3.01 0.32
N LYS A 217 -9.64 -1.96 -0.46
CA LYS A 217 -10.42 -1.58 -1.65
C LYS A 217 -10.32 -2.63 -2.77
N LEU A 218 -9.16 -3.25 -2.92
CA LEU A 218 -8.93 -4.37 -3.85
C LEU A 218 -9.57 -5.68 -3.35
N GLY A 219 -9.87 -5.80 -2.06
CA GLY A 219 -10.43 -7.02 -1.47
C GLY A 219 -9.40 -8.10 -1.21
N VAL A 220 -8.16 -7.73 -0.87
CA VAL A 220 -7.06 -8.68 -0.68
C VAL A 220 -6.27 -8.45 0.60
N LEU A 221 -6.73 -7.56 1.49
CA LEU A 221 -6.04 -7.23 2.75
C LEU A 221 -5.75 -8.46 3.62
N ASP A 222 -6.73 -9.34 3.75
CA ASP A 222 -6.68 -10.59 4.50
C ASP A 222 -5.89 -11.70 3.78
N CYS A 223 -5.42 -11.47 2.56
CA CYS A 223 -4.57 -12.39 1.80
C CYS A 223 -3.08 -12.27 2.15
N PHE A 224 -2.70 -11.32 3.01
CA PHE A 224 -1.32 -11.06 3.42
C PHE A 224 -1.13 -11.24 4.93
N GLU A 225 0.06 -11.67 5.33
CA GLU A 225 0.43 -11.88 6.74
C GLU A 225 1.01 -10.63 7.37
N VAL A 226 1.86 -9.94 6.61
CA VAL A 226 2.57 -8.73 7.04
C VAL A 226 2.59 -7.73 5.90
N VAL A 227 2.39 -6.45 6.23
CA VAL A 227 2.56 -5.32 5.30
C VAL A 227 3.69 -4.44 5.84
N ILE A 228 4.82 -4.41 5.12
CA ILE A 228 5.94 -3.50 5.38
C ILE A 228 5.72 -2.23 4.56
N SER A 229 5.68 -1.09 5.24
CA SER A 229 5.41 0.24 4.68
C SER A 229 6.46 1.25 5.12
N ILE A 230 6.50 2.44 4.53
CA ILE A 230 7.39 3.51 5.01
C ILE A 230 6.89 4.10 6.33
N GLY A 231 7.82 4.55 7.18
CA GLY A 231 7.50 5.42 8.30
C GLY A 231 7.06 6.80 7.81
N LYS A 232 5.78 7.14 7.97
CA LYS A 232 5.19 8.40 7.45
C LYS A 232 5.97 9.66 7.86
N TYR A 233 6.48 9.69 9.08
CA TYR A 233 7.25 10.82 9.63
C TYR A 233 8.75 10.53 9.81
N ASP A 234 9.23 9.41 9.25
CA ASP A 234 10.64 9.05 9.30
C ASP A 234 11.45 9.86 8.26
N LYS A 235 12.36 10.69 8.78
CA LYS A 235 13.25 11.53 7.97
C LYS A 235 14.47 10.79 7.43
N THR A 236 14.70 9.54 7.83
CA THR A 236 15.75 8.73 7.21
C THR A 236 15.35 8.23 5.82
N PHE A 237 14.05 8.29 5.49
CA PHE A 237 13.49 7.82 4.23
C PHE A 237 13.95 6.39 3.91
N CYS A 238 13.89 5.50 4.91
CA CYS A 238 14.19 4.09 4.71
C CYS A 238 13.14 3.48 3.78
N CYS A 239 13.50 3.29 2.51
CA CYS A 239 12.60 2.84 1.45
C CYS A 239 13.39 2.13 0.34
N LYS A 240 12.68 1.46 -0.58
CA LYS A 240 13.27 0.93 -1.81
C LYS A 240 13.77 2.11 -2.69
N PRO A 241 14.88 1.96 -3.43
CA PRO A 241 15.76 0.80 -3.56
C PRO A 241 16.97 0.86 -2.60
N LEU A 242 16.86 1.47 -1.42
CA LEU A 242 18.00 1.49 -0.49
C LEU A 242 18.25 0.09 0.07
N ILE A 243 19.50 -0.37 0.06
CA ILE A 243 19.85 -1.70 0.60
C ILE A 243 19.35 -1.92 2.04
N LYS A 244 19.34 -0.84 2.84
CA LYS A 244 18.84 -0.83 4.22
C LYS A 244 17.37 -1.26 4.35
N SER A 245 16.52 -0.98 3.36
CA SER A 245 15.12 -1.44 3.40
C SER A 245 15.01 -2.96 3.23
N TYR A 246 15.88 -3.57 2.43
CA TYR A 246 15.94 -5.02 2.24
C TYR A 246 16.51 -5.73 3.48
N GLU A 247 17.54 -5.15 4.09
CA GLU A 247 18.09 -5.59 5.38
C GLU A 247 17.02 -5.52 6.49
N PHE A 248 16.27 -4.41 6.54
CA PHE A 248 15.16 -4.23 7.46
C PHE A 248 14.12 -5.34 7.29
N VAL A 249 13.61 -5.54 6.07
CA VAL A 249 12.59 -6.57 5.76
C VAL A 249 13.09 -7.97 6.14
N THR A 250 14.33 -8.32 5.77
CA THR A 250 14.97 -9.60 6.11
C THR A 250 14.95 -9.86 7.61
N LYS A 251 15.37 -8.85 8.39
CA LYS A 251 15.45 -8.94 9.84
C LYS A 251 14.07 -9.03 10.48
N VAL A 252 13.14 -8.12 10.13
CA VAL A 252 11.82 -8.10 10.79
C VAL A 252 10.99 -9.33 10.44
N LEU A 253 11.08 -9.85 9.21
CA LEU A 253 10.38 -11.07 8.81
C LEU A 253 11.08 -12.34 9.30
N GLY A 254 12.34 -12.26 9.73
CA GLY A 254 13.14 -13.41 10.15
C GLY A 254 13.37 -14.37 8.99
N ILE A 255 13.80 -13.84 7.84
CA ILE A 255 14.13 -14.62 6.65
C ILE A 255 15.50 -15.28 6.86
N GLU A 256 15.53 -16.61 6.80
CA GLU A 256 16.75 -17.44 6.91
C GLU A 256 17.23 -17.96 5.55
N SER A 257 16.40 -17.90 4.51
CA SER A 257 16.73 -18.38 3.16
C SER A 257 16.38 -17.31 2.12
N PRO A 258 17.30 -16.36 1.85
CA PRO A 258 17.07 -15.28 0.90
C PRO A 258 16.68 -15.75 -0.51
N GLY A 259 17.23 -16.88 -0.96
CA GLY A 259 16.89 -17.49 -2.25
C GLY A 259 15.46 -18.05 -2.33
N ASN A 260 14.72 -18.10 -1.22
CA ASN A 260 13.29 -18.47 -1.18
C ASN A 260 12.35 -17.26 -1.19
N VAL A 261 12.90 -16.04 -1.31
CA VAL A 261 12.12 -14.81 -1.42
C VAL A 261 11.96 -14.46 -2.89
N TYR A 262 10.71 -14.29 -3.32
CA TYR A 262 10.32 -13.82 -4.64
C TYR A 262 9.65 -12.46 -4.48
N PHE A 263 10.33 -11.42 -4.94
CA PHE A 263 9.91 -10.03 -4.82
C PHE A 263 9.36 -9.52 -6.14
N PHE A 264 8.10 -9.09 -6.13
CA PHE A 264 7.37 -8.58 -7.28
C PHE A 264 7.20 -7.07 -7.17
N ASP A 265 7.66 -6.32 -8.16
CA ASP A 265 7.66 -4.85 -8.17
C ASP A 265 7.63 -4.34 -9.61
N ASP A 266 7.00 -3.20 -9.85
CA ASP A 266 6.94 -2.56 -11.18
C ASP A 266 8.22 -1.78 -11.52
N SER A 267 9.04 -1.48 -10.52
CA SER A 267 10.26 -0.69 -10.65
C SER A 267 11.49 -1.55 -10.92
N GLU A 268 12.08 -1.38 -12.11
CA GLU A 268 13.31 -2.09 -12.50
C GLU A 268 14.46 -1.92 -11.50
N ILE A 269 14.64 -0.72 -10.93
CA ILE A 269 15.71 -0.47 -9.95
C ILE A 269 15.50 -1.24 -8.65
N ASN A 270 14.23 -1.41 -8.22
CA ASN A 270 13.90 -2.20 -7.04
C ASN A 270 14.17 -3.69 -7.27
N ILE A 271 13.88 -4.19 -8.49
CA ILE A 271 14.16 -5.57 -8.90
C ILE A 271 15.67 -5.83 -9.00
N ILE A 272 16.43 -4.91 -9.61
CA ILE A 272 17.89 -5.01 -9.67
C ILE A 272 18.46 -5.10 -8.25
N LYS A 273 18.02 -4.22 -7.35
CA LYS A 273 18.50 -4.22 -5.96
C LYS A 273 18.12 -5.49 -5.21
N ALA A 274 16.93 -6.04 -5.43
CA ALA A 274 16.52 -7.30 -4.83
C ALA A 274 17.44 -8.46 -5.25
N ARG A 275 17.78 -8.53 -6.54
CA ARG A 275 18.69 -9.54 -7.09
C ARG A 275 20.11 -9.38 -6.57
N GLU A 276 20.63 -8.15 -6.50
CA GLU A 276 21.92 -7.85 -5.87
C GLU A 276 21.98 -8.28 -4.39
N PHE A 277 20.84 -8.16 -3.69
CA PHE A 277 20.72 -8.55 -2.29
C PHE A 277 20.55 -10.07 -2.07
N GLY A 278 20.29 -10.84 -3.14
CA GLY A 278 20.16 -12.30 -3.10
C GLY A 278 18.73 -12.82 -3.02
N TRP A 279 17.73 -11.98 -3.32
CA TRP A 279 16.34 -12.41 -3.56
C TRP A 279 16.10 -12.66 -5.04
N ASN A 280 15.04 -13.40 -5.36
CA ASN A 280 14.52 -13.47 -6.73
C ASN A 280 13.68 -12.21 -6.98
N GLY A 281 14.08 -11.38 -7.94
CA GLY A 281 13.31 -10.20 -8.34
C GLY A 281 12.54 -10.46 -9.62
N GLU A 282 11.23 -10.23 -9.62
CA GLU A 282 10.32 -10.42 -10.74
C GLU A 282 9.66 -9.08 -11.11
N LEU A 283 9.93 -8.59 -12.32
CA LEU A 283 9.40 -7.31 -12.79
C LEU A 283 7.95 -7.47 -13.23
N ILE A 284 7.08 -6.59 -12.72
CA ILE A 284 5.70 -6.47 -13.17
C ILE A 284 5.59 -5.35 -14.19
N THR A 285 4.89 -5.62 -15.29
CA THR A 285 4.72 -4.64 -16.36
C THR A 285 3.27 -4.60 -16.82
N ARG A 286 2.97 -3.67 -17.74
CA ARG A 286 1.65 -3.59 -18.38
C ARG A 286 1.26 -4.87 -19.12
N ASP A 287 2.23 -5.54 -19.73
CA ASP A 287 1.97 -6.73 -20.53
C ASP A 287 2.08 -8.02 -19.70
N HIS A 288 2.68 -7.94 -18.53
CA HIS A 288 2.92 -9.07 -17.61
C HIS A 288 2.44 -8.68 -16.21
N ASN A 289 1.14 -8.86 -15.97
CA ASN A 289 0.53 -8.51 -14.69
C ASN A 289 0.93 -9.50 -13.59
N ILE A 290 0.58 -9.14 -12.35
CA ILE A 290 0.99 -9.90 -11.17
C ILE A 290 0.50 -11.35 -11.12
N ILE A 291 -0.69 -11.63 -11.66
CA ILE A 291 -1.26 -13.00 -11.67
C ILE A 291 -0.44 -13.88 -12.61
N ASP A 292 -0.14 -13.41 -13.82
CA ASP A 292 0.60 -14.18 -14.82
C ASP A 292 2.02 -14.52 -14.34
N VAL A 293 2.74 -13.50 -13.85
CA VAL A 293 4.12 -13.65 -13.36
C VAL A 293 4.16 -14.56 -12.13
N SER A 294 3.31 -14.30 -11.14
CA SER A 294 3.27 -15.12 -9.92
C SER A 294 2.82 -16.56 -10.20
N SER A 295 1.91 -16.77 -11.16
CA SER A 295 1.43 -18.12 -11.54
C SER A 295 2.54 -18.95 -12.15
N ARG A 296 3.33 -18.35 -13.05
CA ARG A 296 4.49 -19.02 -13.67
C ARG A 296 5.51 -19.44 -12.60
N ILE A 297 5.89 -18.52 -11.71
CA ILE A 297 6.84 -18.82 -10.63
C ILE A 297 6.29 -19.89 -9.69
N LEU A 298 4.99 -19.85 -9.37
CA LEU A 298 4.34 -20.87 -8.55
C LEU A 298 4.39 -22.25 -9.22
N GLN A 299 4.25 -22.32 -10.54
CA GLN A 299 4.38 -23.58 -11.29
C GLN A 299 5.82 -24.11 -11.22
N GLU A 300 6.81 -23.26 -11.47
CA GLU A 300 8.24 -23.60 -11.38
C GLU A 300 8.60 -24.18 -10.00
N ILE A 301 8.19 -23.52 -8.91
CA ILE A 301 8.42 -23.99 -7.53
C ILE A 301 7.77 -25.36 -7.29
N ASN A 302 6.56 -25.58 -7.80
CA ASN A 302 5.84 -26.84 -7.63
C ASN A 302 6.47 -27.99 -8.42
N GLU A 303 7.03 -27.71 -9.60
CA GLU A 303 7.76 -28.68 -10.42
C GLU A 303 9.08 -29.09 -9.77
N ASP A 304 9.82 -28.14 -9.22
CA ASP A 304 11.06 -28.40 -8.47
C ASP A 304 10.79 -29.26 -7.22
N ALA A 305 9.75 -28.92 -6.46
CA ALA A 305 9.34 -29.69 -5.29
C ALA A 305 8.98 -31.13 -5.64
N ARG A 306 8.26 -31.36 -6.75
CA ARG A 306 7.94 -32.71 -7.25
C ARG A 306 9.20 -33.45 -7.69
N SER A 307 10.09 -32.80 -8.43
CA SER A 307 11.34 -33.40 -8.91
C SER A 307 12.25 -33.87 -7.76
N LEU A 308 12.39 -33.04 -6.73
CA LEU A 308 13.10 -33.40 -5.49
C LEU A 308 12.43 -34.56 -4.74
N HIS A 309 11.10 -34.62 -4.74
CA HIS A 309 10.35 -35.73 -4.13
C HIS A 309 10.58 -37.05 -4.89
N PHE A 310 10.49 -37.05 -6.23
CA PHE A 310 10.75 -38.22 -7.06
C PHE A 310 12.18 -38.75 -6.89
N GLN A 311 13.18 -37.87 -6.80
CA GLN A 311 14.56 -38.27 -6.54
C GLN A 311 14.72 -38.96 -5.18
N LYS A 312 14.05 -38.45 -4.12
CA LYS A 312 14.09 -39.07 -2.78
C LYS A 312 13.39 -40.43 -2.72
N VAL A 313 12.25 -40.59 -3.40
CA VAL A 313 11.52 -41.88 -3.45
C VAL A 313 12.30 -42.93 -4.26
N SER A 314 12.96 -42.52 -5.34
CA SER A 314 13.76 -43.42 -6.20
C SER A 314 15.08 -43.87 -5.55
N ALA A 315 15.55 -43.15 -4.52
CA ALA A 315 16.77 -43.46 -3.78
C ALA A 315 16.57 -44.45 -2.60
N VAL A 316 15.35 -44.94 -2.37
CA VAL A 316 15.09 -45.97 -1.35
C VAL A 316 15.54 -47.33 -1.90
N PRO A 317 16.53 -48.02 -1.29
CA PRO A 317 16.98 -49.33 -1.79
C PRO A 317 15.89 -50.38 -1.62
N SER A 318 15.64 -51.19 -2.65
CA SER A 318 14.77 -52.37 -2.56
C SER A 318 15.38 -53.38 -1.58
N SER A 319 14.94 -53.33 -0.33
CA SER A 319 15.45 -54.26 0.67
C SER A 319 14.73 -55.61 0.59
N LYS A 320 15.54 -56.63 0.28
CA LYS A 320 15.44 -58.07 0.62
C LYS A 320 14.47 -58.93 -0.18
N MET A 321 15.05 -59.68 -1.14
CA MET A 321 14.60 -61.05 -1.39
C MET A 321 14.96 -61.93 -0.18
N PRO A 322 14.08 -62.84 0.26
CA PRO A 322 14.42 -63.82 1.28
C PRO A 322 15.27 -64.93 0.66
N SER A 323 16.44 -65.17 1.23
CA SER A 323 17.30 -66.32 0.92
C SER A 323 16.70 -67.60 1.50
N ASN A 324 16.39 -68.56 0.61
CA ASN A 324 16.22 -69.98 0.94
C ASN A 324 17.57 -70.63 1.27
#